data_AF-A0A969TFQ4-F1
#
_entry.id   AF-A0A969TFQ4-F1
#
_cell.length_a   1.000
_cell.length_b   1.000
_cell.length_c   1.000
_cell.angle_alpha   90.00
_cell.angle_beta   90.00
_cell.angle_gamma   90.00
#
_symmetry.space_group_name_H-M   'P 1'
#
loop_
_entity.id
_entity.type
_entity.pdbx_description
1 polymer ?
#
loop_
_entity_poly.entity_id
_entity_poly.type
_entity_poly.pdbx_seq_one_letter_code
_entity_poly.pdbx_strand_id
1 'polypeptide(L)'
;MVHPLFYQRLYPIVVVLLCCIVLLGACAPLPLGCPPACTEITLRQANLDGAQLSQANLNGVELISVQMSRAKLDGANLSGANLTGSTLIDADLTGANLQGTVLRNADLTGANLSGANLSGANLTGAILTRVDLRSVNVNAVVLEGARLVGSNLEGVNLEGVPLIGADLRGANMITTQLFGASLSRSQSGVSANLTGADLRGADFRGADVRGANFQGADLRGASFIGANLTEASLTGANLRGADFRRATIIDTNLSGATLDDADFTSATVERSLLNGTSLLRTNMAGADFTVTEVAELTRLPQRGQTETDSFAIDLDGARYNRLTTWPEGFTPPESAIDIDSN
;
A
#
# COMPACT_ATOMS: atom_id res chain seq x y z
N MET A 1 -0.41 60.37 -16.16
CA MET A 1 -1.44 59.66 -15.37
C MET A 1 -1.73 58.34 -16.06
N VAL A 2 -1.14 57.26 -15.59
CA VAL A 2 -1.38 55.91 -16.14
C VAL A 2 -2.12 55.09 -15.06
N HIS A 3 -3.17 54.41 -15.49
CA HIS A 3 -4.23 53.81 -14.68
C HIS A 3 -3.73 52.70 -13.72
N PRO A 4 -4.32 52.52 -12.52
CA PRO A 4 -3.92 51.50 -11.54
C PRO A 4 -4.18 50.04 -11.94
N LEU A 5 -4.75 49.78 -13.12
CA LEU A 5 -5.09 48.43 -13.59
C LEU A 5 -3.97 47.77 -14.41
N PHE A 6 -2.87 48.47 -14.70
CA PHE A 6 -1.72 47.90 -15.42
C PHE A 6 -0.73 47.14 -14.51
N TYR A 7 -0.80 47.31 -13.19
CA TYR A 7 0.12 46.67 -12.23
C TYR A 7 -0.24 45.22 -11.87
N GLN A 8 -1.48 44.77 -12.12
CA GLN A 8 -1.94 43.42 -11.76
C GLN A 8 -1.71 42.35 -12.84
N ARG A 9 -1.19 42.70 -14.03
CA ARG A 9 -0.93 41.73 -15.11
C ARG A 9 0.56 41.52 -15.47
N LEU A 10 1.47 42.36 -14.96
CA LEU A 10 2.91 42.30 -15.28
C LEU A 10 3.79 41.69 -14.17
N TYR A 11 3.26 41.51 -12.96
CA TYR A 11 4.02 40.96 -11.84
C TYR A 11 4.40 39.45 -11.96
N PRO A 12 3.57 38.56 -12.53
CA PRO A 12 3.97 37.17 -12.76
C PRO A 12 5.03 37.04 -13.86
N ILE A 13 5.04 38.00 -14.80
CA ILE A 13 5.99 38.01 -15.94
C ILE A 13 7.37 38.49 -15.47
N VAL A 14 7.47 39.36 -14.46
CA VAL A 14 8.76 39.83 -13.90
C VAL A 14 9.40 38.81 -12.95
N VAL A 15 8.62 38.02 -12.21
CA VAL A 15 9.14 36.91 -11.38
C VAL A 15 9.63 35.75 -12.25
N VAL A 16 8.92 35.45 -13.35
CA VAL A 16 9.42 34.55 -14.39
C VAL A 16 10.62 35.15 -15.13
N LEU A 17 10.72 36.48 -15.32
CA LEU A 17 11.93 37.11 -15.88
C LEU A 17 13.16 37.01 -14.96
N LEU A 18 13.00 37.06 -13.64
CA LEU A 18 14.11 36.81 -12.69
C LEU A 18 14.47 35.32 -12.60
N CYS A 19 13.50 34.41 -12.75
CA CYS A 19 13.79 33.00 -13.05
C CYS A 19 14.48 32.83 -14.42
N CYS A 20 14.19 33.68 -15.42
CA CYS A 20 14.75 33.61 -16.76
C CYS A 20 16.12 34.27 -16.93
N ILE A 21 16.53 35.22 -16.08
CA ILE A 21 17.90 35.78 -16.11
C ILE A 21 18.96 34.74 -15.66
N VAL A 22 18.55 33.66 -14.99
CA VAL A 22 19.42 32.50 -14.71
C VAL A 22 19.27 31.38 -15.78
N LEU A 23 18.28 31.46 -16.67
CA LEU A 23 18.08 30.53 -17.80
C LEU A 23 18.82 30.93 -19.10
N LEU A 24 19.67 31.96 -19.09
CA LEU A 24 20.53 32.28 -20.24
C LEU A 24 22.01 32.18 -19.87
N GLY A 25 22.57 30.98 -20.06
CA GLY A 25 23.91 30.87 -20.64
C GLY A 25 25.13 30.91 -19.72
N ALA A 26 25.05 30.42 -18.49
CA ALA A 26 26.27 30.05 -17.77
C ALA A 26 26.08 28.75 -16.99
N CYS A 27 26.90 27.77 -17.36
CA CYS A 27 27.23 26.61 -16.56
C CYS A 27 27.83 27.11 -15.23
N ALA A 28 26.99 27.37 -14.24
CA ALA A 28 27.41 27.59 -12.87
C ALA A 28 26.31 27.04 -11.95
N PRO A 29 26.62 26.11 -11.03
CA PRO A 29 25.71 25.83 -9.94
C PRO A 29 25.43 27.14 -9.20
N LEU A 30 24.18 27.35 -8.77
CA LEU A 30 23.86 28.42 -7.83
C LEU A 30 24.89 28.36 -6.69
N PRO A 31 25.54 29.49 -6.31
CA PRO A 31 26.60 29.45 -5.31
C PRO A 31 26.10 28.78 -4.03
N LEU A 32 26.91 27.89 -3.44
CA LEU A 32 26.63 27.32 -2.11
C LEU A 32 26.34 28.48 -1.13
N GLY A 33 25.10 28.58 -0.65
CA GLY A 33 24.66 29.63 0.26
C GLY A 33 23.90 30.81 -0.37
N CYS A 34 23.58 30.78 -1.68
CA CYS A 34 22.60 31.69 -2.25
C CYS A 34 21.20 31.26 -1.79
N PRO A 35 20.39 32.08 -1.11
CA PRO A 35 19.03 31.69 -0.82
C PRO A 35 18.16 32.05 -2.03
N PRO A 36 17.66 31.10 -2.85
CA PRO A 36 16.35 31.30 -3.42
C PRO A 36 15.37 30.97 -2.29
N ALA A 37 15.27 31.85 -1.28
CA ALA A 37 14.14 31.78 -0.36
C ALA A 37 12.92 32.24 -1.17
N CYS A 38 12.34 31.30 -1.89
CA CYS A 38 11.08 31.47 -2.58
C CYS A 38 9.91 31.30 -1.60
N THR A 39 10.13 31.51 -0.30
CA THR A 39 9.10 31.45 0.74
C THR A 39 7.99 32.44 0.39
N GLU A 40 6.73 32.02 0.57
CA GLU A 40 5.52 32.82 0.26
C GLU A 40 5.20 33.01 -1.23
N ILE A 41 5.91 32.36 -2.16
CA ILE A 41 5.53 32.37 -3.57
C ILE A 41 4.25 31.54 -3.77
N THR A 42 3.28 32.14 -4.46
CA THR A 42 2.09 31.44 -4.98
C THR A 42 2.14 31.38 -6.50
N LEU A 43 2.29 30.18 -7.05
CA LEU A 43 2.11 29.90 -8.47
C LEU A 43 0.95 28.92 -8.64
N ARG A 44 0.05 29.25 -9.57
CA ARG A 44 -1.07 28.40 -9.94
C ARG A 44 -0.99 28.14 -11.43
N GLN A 45 -1.09 26.87 -11.83
CA GLN A 45 -1.12 26.49 -13.25
C GLN A 45 0.11 26.94 -14.06
N ALA A 46 1.22 27.23 -13.39
CA ALA A 46 2.47 27.63 -14.04
C ALA A 46 3.17 26.42 -14.66
N ASN A 47 3.94 26.64 -15.72
CA ASN A 47 4.81 25.64 -16.32
C ASN A 47 6.27 25.89 -15.93
N LEU A 48 6.84 24.91 -15.23
CA LEU A 48 8.20 24.84 -14.73
C LEU A 48 8.83 23.48 -15.10
N ASP A 49 8.36 22.85 -16.18
CA ASP A 49 8.92 21.60 -16.67
C ASP A 49 10.42 21.76 -16.97
N GLY A 50 11.22 20.81 -16.51
CA GLY A 50 12.68 20.85 -16.66
C GLY A 50 13.40 21.96 -15.88
N ALA A 51 12.69 22.71 -15.02
CA ALA A 51 13.30 23.76 -14.22
C ALA A 51 14.45 23.24 -13.35
N GLN A 52 15.50 24.04 -13.23
CA GLN A 52 16.68 23.75 -12.41
C GLN A 52 16.49 24.38 -11.03
N LEU A 53 16.02 23.58 -10.08
CA LEU A 53 15.64 23.98 -8.72
C LEU A 53 16.37 23.12 -7.65
N SER A 54 17.49 22.48 -8.02
CA SER A 54 18.33 21.71 -7.11
C SER A 54 18.74 22.58 -5.92
N GLN A 55 18.61 22.02 -4.71
CA GLN A 55 18.90 22.70 -3.43
C GLN A 55 18.09 23.98 -3.18
N ALA A 56 17.04 24.26 -3.96
CA ALA A 56 16.24 25.47 -3.78
C ALA A 56 15.46 25.43 -2.46
N ASN A 57 15.27 26.60 -1.84
CA ASN A 57 14.42 26.73 -0.66
C ASN A 57 13.00 27.14 -1.07
N LEU A 58 12.15 26.12 -1.19
CA LEU A 58 10.74 26.18 -1.54
C LEU A 58 9.87 25.84 -0.31
N ASN A 59 10.31 26.19 0.90
CA ASN A 59 9.55 25.94 2.11
C ASN A 59 8.23 26.75 2.10
N GLY A 60 7.12 26.06 2.39
CA GLY A 60 5.80 26.68 2.54
C GLY A 60 5.21 27.32 1.27
N VAL A 61 5.79 27.07 0.09
CA VAL A 61 5.31 27.68 -1.16
C VAL A 61 3.98 27.09 -1.60
N GLU A 62 3.19 27.89 -2.30
CA GLU A 62 1.91 27.48 -2.90
C GLU A 62 2.13 27.23 -4.40
N LEU A 63 2.38 25.97 -4.77
CA LEU A 63 2.62 25.52 -6.14
C LEU A 63 1.46 24.61 -6.59
N ILE A 64 0.26 25.18 -6.71
CA ILE A 64 -0.97 24.42 -6.96
C ILE A 64 -1.19 24.21 -8.46
N SER A 65 -1.40 22.96 -8.85
CA SER A 65 -1.64 22.56 -10.25
C SER A 65 -0.54 23.01 -11.22
N VAL A 66 0.69 23.15 -10.74
CA VAL A 66 1.84 23.52 -11.57
C VAL A 66 2.38 22.31 -12.33
N GLN A 67 2.98 22.54 -13.49
CA GLN A 67 3.71 21.52 -14.24
C GLN A 67 5.19 21.62 -13.90
N MET A 68 5.77 20.55 -13.37
CA MET A 68 7.19 20.42 -12.98
C MET A 68 7.75 19.07 -13.45
N SER A 69 7.27 18.57 -14.58
CA SER A 69 7.74 17.31 -15.15
C SER A 69 9.22 17.43 -15.49
N ARG A 70 10.02 16.42 -15.11
CA ARG A 70 11.48 16.39 -15.28
C ARG A 70 12.23 17.56 -14.61
N ALA A 71 11.60 18.28 -13.69
CA ALA A 71 12.30 19.31 -12.92
C ALA A 71 13.41 18.69 -12.06
N LYS A 72 14.51 19.43 -11.89
CA LYS A 72 15.60 19.08 -10.98
C LYS A 72 15.34 19.72 -9.63
N LEU A 73 14.97 18.92 -8.64
CA LEU A 73 14.62 19.31 -7.27
C LEU A 73 15.46 18.54 -6.25
N ASP A 74 16.61 18.00 -6.66
CA ASP A 74 17.49 17.22 -5.79
C ASP A 74 17.98 18.09 -4.62
N GLY A 75 17.78 17.58 -3.41
CA GLY A 75 18.02 18.29 -2.15
C GLY A 75 17.20 19.56 -1.93
N ALA A 76 16.19 19.85 -2.75
CA ALA A 76 15.33 21.01 -2.52
C ALA A 76 14.58 20.90 -1.20
N ASN A 77 14.41 22.03 -0.51
CA ASN A 77 13.57 22.11 0.67
C ASN A 77 12.15 22.50 0.27
N LEU A 78 11.24 21.54 0.19
CA LEU A 78 9.82 21.72 -0.10
C LEU A 78 8.95 21.60 1.16
N SER A 79 9.53 21.55 2.36
CA SER A 79 8.76 21.29 3.58
C SER A 79 7.58 22.25 3.73
N GLY A 80 6.41 21.70 4.07
CA GLY A 80 5.15 22.44 4.20
C GLY A 80 4.60 23.05 2.89
N ALA A 81 5.23 22.82 1.74
CA ALA A 81 4.74 23.33 0.46
C ALA A 81 3.42 22.67 0.05
N ASN A 82 2.59 23.41 -0.67
CA ASN A 82 1.37 22.92 -1.26
C ASN A 82 1.56 22.67 -2.75
N LEU A 83 1.56 21.38 -3.12
CA LEU A 83 1.73 20.86 -4.47
C LEU A 83 0.44 20.19 -4.97
N THR A 84 -0.71 20.59 -4.43
CA THR A 84 -2.00 19.97 -4.77
C THR A 84 -2.25 19.98 -6.27
N GLY A 85 -2.50 18.80 -6.85
CA GLY A 85 -2.79 18.60 -8.26
C GLY A 85 -1.63 18.91 -9.22
N SER A 86 -0.41 19.06 -8.72
CA SER A 86 0.76 19.39 -9.52
C SER A 86 1.37 18.15 -10.18
N THR A 87 2.02 18.35 -11.32
CA THR A 87 2.69 17.29 -12.08
C THR A 87 4.18 17.31 -11.78
N LEU A 88 4.72 16.21 -11.25
CA LEU A 88 6.14 15.96 -10.98
C LEU A 88 6.63 14.69 -11.68
N ILE A 89 6.05 14.38 -12.84
CA ILE A 89 6.38 13.19 -13.63
C ILE A 89 7.87 13.21 -13.98
N ASP A 90 8.57 12.11 -13.70
CA ASP A 90 10.01 11.96 -13.91
C ASP A 90 10.88 13.06 -13.26
N ALA A 91 10.35 13.78 -12.26
CA ALA A 91 11.11 14.79 -11.53
C ALA A 91 12.19 14.14 -10.64
N ASP A 92 13.30 14.84 -10.47
CA ASP A 92 14.39 14.41 -9.61
C ASP A 92 14.22 15.05 -8.22
N LEU A 93 13.69 14.29 -7.27
CA LEU A 93 13.47 14.70 -5.88
C LEU A 93 14.46 14.01 -4.93
N THR A 94 15.60 13.56 -5.46
CA THR A 94 16.62 12.84 -4.69
C THR A 94 17.04 13.67 -3.48
N GLY A 95 16.89 13.11 -2.27
CA GLY A 95 17.25 13.78 -1.02
C GLY A 95 16.42 15.03 -0.67
N ALA A 96 15.33 15.31 -1.39
CA ALA A 96 14.49 16.49 -1.13
C ALA A 96 13.78 16.40 0.23
N ASN A 97 13.62 17.53 0.90
CA ASN A 97 12.81 17.61 2.12
C ASN A 97 11.36 17.94 1.74
N LEU A 98 10.48 16.93 1.78
CA LEU A 98 9.05 17.02 1.50
C LEU A 98 8.21 16.92 2.78
N GLN A 99 8.82 17.14 3.96
CA GLN A 99 8.14 16.99 5.24
C GLN A 99 6.87 17.87 5.30
N GLY A 100 5.74 17.27 5.64
CA GLY A 100 4.46 17.98 5.78
C GLY A 100 3.92 18.61 4.48
N THR A 101 4.46 18.23 3.31
CA THR A 101 3.95 18.74 2.03
C THR A 101 2.53 18.26 1.75
N VAL A 102 1.75 19.10 1.07
CA VAL A 102 0.43 18.73 0.56
C VAL A 102 0.55 18.33 -0.91
N LEU A 103 0.59 17.03 -1.18
CA LEU A 103 0.71 16.43 -2.52
C LEU A 103 -0.61 15.80 -2.99
N ARG A 104 -1.75 16.30 -2.49
CA ARG A 104 -3.07 15.76 -2.81
C ARG A 104 -3.30 15.76 -4.31
N ASN A 105 -3.66 14.62 -4.88
CA ASN A 105 -3.87 14.42 -6.32
C ASN A 105 -2.67 14.84 -7.21
N ALA A 106 -1.46 14.96 -6.66
CA ALA A 106 -0.27 15.25 -7.45
C ALA A 106 0.15 14.01 -8.25
N ASP A 107 0.76 14.20 -9.42
CA ASP A 107 1.30 13.12 -10.24
C ASP A 107 2.82 13.04 -10.11
N LEU A 108 3.30 12.03 -9.37
CA LEU A 108 4.72 11.73 -9.18
C LEU A 108 5.14 10.48 -9.98
N THR A 109 4.42 10.12 -11.04
CA THR A 109 4.76 8.94 -11.86
C THR A 109 6.23 8.98 -12.29
N GLY A 110 6.99 7.93 -11.95
CA GLY A 110 8.41 7.81 -12.30
C GLY A 110 9.35 8.80 -11.61
N ALA A 111 8.88 9.62 -10.67
CA ALA A 111 9.73 10.55 -9.94
C ALA A 111 10.79 9.80 -9.10
N ASN A 112 12.00 10.33 -9.03
CA ASN A 112 13.06 9.78 -8.20
C ASN A 112 12.98 10.40 -6.79
N LEU A 113 12.48 9.64 -5.82
CA LEU A 113 12.38 10.07 -4.41
C LEU A 113 13.53 9.52 -3.54
N SER A 114 14.58 8.96 -4.12
CA SER A 114 15.65 8.29 -3.35
C SER A 114 16.19 9.18 -2.23
N GLY A 115 16.06 8.74 -0.98
CA GLY A 115 16.51 9.47 0.21
C GLY A 115 15.68 10.71 0.59
N ALA A 116 14.55 10.96 -0.07
CA ALA A 116 13.66 12.06 0.26
C ALA A 116 12.96 11.85 1.62
N ASN A 117 12.57 12.96 2.25
CA ASN A 117 11.80 12.95 3.48
C ASN A 117 10.33 13.32 3.23
N LEU A 118 9.42 12.35 3.23
CA LEU A 118 7.97 12.53 3.10
C LEU A 118 7.24 12.49 4.45
N SER A 119 7.95 12.62 5.58
CA SER A 119 7.30 12.50 6.88
C SER A 119 6.16 13.51 7.05
N GLY A 120 4.99 13.04 7.46
CA GLY A 120 3.78 13.86 7.59
C GLY A 120 3.20 14.40 6.28
N ALA A 121 3.71 14.01 5.10
CA ALA A 121 3.19 14.48 3.83
C ALA A 121 1.79 13.89 3.55
N ASN A 122 0.94 14.70 2.92
CA ASN A 122 -0.39 14.29 2.50
C ASN A 122 -0.39 13.92 1.02
N LEU A 123 -0.39 12.62 0.72
CA LEU A 123 -0.43 12.04 -0.62
C LEU A 123 -1.82 11.49 -0.97
N THR A 124 -2.90 12.02 -0.36
CA THR A 124 -4.27 11.57 -0.65
C THR A 124 -4.55 11.69 -2.15
N GLY A 125 -4.92 10.59 -2.79
CA GLY A 125 -5.20 10.53 -4.24
C GLY A 125 -3.99 10.77 -5.15
N ALA A 126 -2.78 10.87 -4.60
CA ALA A 126 -1.58 11.10 -5.41
C ALA A 126 -1.24 9.88 -6.26
N ILE A 127 -0.58 10.11 -7.39
CA ILE A 127 -0.11 9.07 -8.30
C ILE A 127 1.38 8.87 -8.04
N LEU A 128 1.75 7.69 -7.56
CA LEU A 128 3.12 7.26 -7.27
C LEU A 128 3.51 6.06 -8.15
N THR A 129 2.89 5.91 -9.33
CA THR A 129 3.11 4.73 -10.19
C THR A 129 4.58 4.59 -10.60
N ARG A 130 5.14 3.38 -10.42
CA ARG A 130 6.54 3.05 -10.74
C ARG A 130 7.57 3.91 -9.99
N VAL A 131 7.29 4.27 -8.74
CA VAL A 131 8.21 5.00 -7.85
C VAL A 131 8.95 4.03 -6.93
N ASP A 132 10.22 4.31 -6.61
CA ASP A 132 10.99 3.58 -5.60
C ASP A 132 10.93 4.30 -4.25
N LEU A 133 10.37 3.62 -3.23
CA LEU A 133 10.16 4.14 -1.87
C LEU A 133 11.07 3.49 -0.81
N ARG A 134 11.96 2.55 -1.17
CA ARG A 134 12.74 1.71 -0.22
C ARG A 134 13.60 2.47 0.80
N SER A 135 13.96 3.71 0.50
CA SER A 135 14.77 4.56 1.39
C SER A 135 14.12 5.92 1.66
N VAL A 136 12.80 6.00 1.50
CA VAL A 136 12.05 7.24 1.68
C VAL A 136 11.46 7.26 3.07
N ASN A 137 11.66 8.35 3.81
CA ASN A 137 11.04 8.49 5.12
C ASN A 137 9.55 8.79 4.94
N VAL A 138 8.71 7.80 5.16
CA VAL A 138 7.24 7.87 5.02
C VAL A 138 6.52 7.88 6.37
N ASN A 139 7.21 8.20 7.47
CA ASN A 139 6.59 8.27 8.79
C ASN A 139 5.39 9.23 8.81
N ALA A 140 4.25 8.77 9.32
CA ALA A 140 3.00 9.54 9.39
C ALA A 140 2.52 10.11 8.04
N VAL A 141 2.89 9.48 6.92
CA VAL A 141 2.34 9.81 5.60
C VAL A 141 0.86 9.44 5.52
N VAL A 142 0.09 10.16 4.69
CA VAL A 142 -1.28 9.78 4.34
C VAL A 142 -1.32 9.32 2.89
N LEU A 143 -1.71 8.07 2.65
CA LEU A 143 -1.77 7.43 1.32
C LEU A 143 -3.19 7.00 0.94
N GLU A 144 -4.22 7.60 1.54
CA GLU A 144 -5.62 7.32 1.22
C GLU A 144 -5.90 7.56 -0.28
N GLY A 145 -6.42 6.54 -0.96
CA GLY A 145 -6.70 6.59 -2.39
C GLY A 145 -5.49 6.79 -3.31
N ALA A 146 -4.26 6.73 -2.77
CA ALA A 146 -3.05 6.90 -3.56
C ALA A 146 -2.86 5.73 -4.53
N ARG A 147 -2.28 6.01 -5.70
CA ARG A 147 -2.00 5.01 -6.75
C ARG A 147 -0.53 4.66 -6.80
N LEU A 148 -0.18 3.52 -6.20
CA LEU A 148 1.18 2.99 -6.08
C LEU A 148 1.45 1.78 -7.01
N VAL A 149 0.69 1.66 -8.10
CA VAL A 149 0.82 0.56 -9.06
C VAL A 149 2.28 0.35 -9.52
N GLY A 150 2.78 -0.87 -9.37
CA GLY A 150 4.13 -1.25 -9.78
C GLY A 150 5.26 -0.51 -9.07
N SER A 151 4.98 0.10 -7.91
CA SER A 151 6.00 0.81 -7.12
C SER A 151 6.79 -0.16 -6.25
N ASN A 152 7.97 0.26 -5.82
CA ASN A 152 8.82 -0.53 -4.93
C ASN A 152 8.73 -0.01 -3.49
N LEU A 153 8.09 -0.79 -2.62
CA LEU A 153 7.91 -0.56 -1.19
C LEU A 153 8.61 -1.64 -0.34
N GLU A 154 9.55 -2.38 -0.92
CA GLU A 154 10.27 -3.44 -0.22
C GLU A 154 10.92 -2.93 1.08
N GLY A 155 10.61 -3.59 2.19
CA GLY A 155 11.12 -3.24 3.52
C GLY A 155 10.67 -1.88 4.09
N VAL A 156 9.77 -1.15 3.40
CA VAL A 156 9.29 0.16 3.87
C VAL A 156 8.45 0.00 5.13
N ASN A 157 8.61 0.94 6.07
CA ASN A 157 7.77 1.02 7.26
C ASN A 157 6.49 1.82 6.97
N LEU A 158 5.35 1.13 6.94
CA LEU A 158 4.00 1.68 6.81
C LEU A 158 3.13 1.38 8.05
N GLU A 159 3.76 1.21 9.21
CA GLU A 159 3.07 0.99 10.48
C GLU A 159 2.04 2.09 10.75
N GLY A 160 0.78 1.69 11.00
CA GLY A 160 -0.33 2.59 11.27
C GLY A 160 -0.72 3.53 10.11
N VAL A 161 -0.15 3.37 8.92
CA VAL A 161 -0.40 4.27 7.79
C VAL A 161 -1.81 4.06 7.22
N PRO A 162 -2.58 5.15 6.95
CA PRO A 162 -3.84 5.05 6.25
C PRO A 162 -3.59 4.79 4.75
N LEU A 163 -3.99 3.60 4.31
CA LEU A 163 -3.94 3.09 2.93
C LEU A 163 -5.35 2.80 2.39
N ILE A 164 -6.37 3.41 3.00
CA ILE A 164 -7.79 3.22 2.66
C ILE A 164 -7.99 3.50 1.16
N GLY A 165 -8.51 2.52 0.43
CA GLY A 165 -8.76 2.64 -1.01
C GLY A 165 -7.51 2.81 -1.89
N ALA A 166 -6.30 2.58 -1.37
CA ALA A 166 -5.06 2.70 -2.15
C ALA A 166 -4.98 1.62 -3.25
N ASP A 167 -4.42 1.98 -4.40
CA ASP A 167 -4.17 1.07 -5.53
C ASP A 167 -2.71 0.63 -5.53
N LEU A 168 -2.46 -0.57 -5.02
CA LEU A 168 -1.16 -1.22 -4.83
C LEU A 168 -0.95 -2.38 -5.83
N ARG A 169 -1.70 -2.43 -6.93
CA ARG A 169 -1.60 -3.54 -7.90
C ARG A 169 -0.18 -3.73 -8.40
N GLY A 170 0.31 -4.96 -8.33
CA GLY A 170 1.65 -5.33 -8.78
C GLY A 170 2.79 -4.59 -8.06
N ALA A 171 2.53 -3.94 -6.92
CA ALA A 171 3.59 -3.32 -6.13
C ALA A 171 4.51 -4.40 -5.53
N ASN A 172 5.80 -4.10 -5.45
CA ASN A 172 6.75 -4.88 -4.66
C ASN A 172 6.66 -4.42 -3.21
N MET A 173 6.16 -5.27 -2.33
CA MET A 173 5.91 -5.03 -0.91
C MET A 173 6.52 -6.16 -0.04
N ILE A 174 7.59 -6.79 -0.55
CA ILE A 174 8.35 -7.79 0.20
C ILE A 174 8.81 -7.18 1.52
N THR A 175 8.59 -7.89 2.63
CA THR A 175 8.98 -7.49 3.99
C THR A 175 8.53 -6.09 4.43
N THR A 176 7.56 -5.48 3.75
CA THR A 176 6.95 -4.20 4.16
C THR A 176 6.28 -4.36 5.53
N GLN A 177 6.46 -3.37 6.41
CA GLN A 177 5.85 -3.36 7.73
C GLN A 177 4.50 -2.65 7.66
N LEU A 178 3.41 -3.38 7.90
CA LEU A 178 2.03 -2.91 7.84
C LEU A 178 1.31 -3.12 9.18
N PHE A 179 2.05 -3.20 10.29
CA PHE A 179 1.49 -3.39 11.61
C PHE A 179 0.44 -2.31 11.89
N GLY A 180 -0.80 -2.72 12.22
CA GLY A 180 -1.91 -1.80 12.47
C GLY A 180 -2.28 -0.85 11.32
N ALA A 181 -1.77 -1.09 10.09
CA ALA A 181 -2.13 -0.28 8.94
C ALA A 181 -3.62 -0.45 8.57
N SER A 182 -4.21 0.59 7.98
CA SER A 182 -5.62 0.59 7.57
C SER A 182 -5.74 0.54 6.06
N LEU A 183 -6.08 -0.62 5.52
CA LEU A 183 -6.33 -0.89 4.10
C LEU A 183 -7.83 -1.17 3.83
N SER A 184 -8.71 -0.81 4.77
CA SER A 184 -10.14 -1.09 4.66
C SER A 184 -10.79 -0.39 3.47
N ARG A 185 -11.98 -0.86 3.09
CA ARG A 185 -12.87 -0.16 2.16
C ARG A 185 -13.13 1.29 2.64
N SER A 186 -13.03 2.24 1.71
CA SER A 186 -13.35 3.64 1.96
C SER A 186 -14.86 3.86 2.11
N GLN A 187 -15.26 5.01 2.65
CA GLN A 187 -16.68 5.41 2.75
C GLN A 187 -17.37 5.46 1.38
N SER A 188 -16.61 5.70 0.31
CA SER A 188 -17.09 5.72 -1.08
C SER A 188 -17.16 4.32 -1.72
N GLY A 189 -16.90 3.26 -0.95
CA GLY A 189 -16.96 1.87 -1.42
C GLY A 189 -15.69 1.38 -2.12
N VAL A 190 -14.63 2.18 -2.16
CA VAL A 190 -13.37 1.80 -2.82
C VAL A 190 -12.50 1.02 -1.86
N SER A 191 -12.27 -0.26 -2.15
CA SER A 191 -11.35 -1.13 -1.41
C SER A 191 -9.90 -0.87 -1.80
N ALA A 192 -8.96 -1.09 -0.88
CA ALA A 192 -7.55 -1.20 -1.24
C ALA A 192 -7.35 -2.38 -2.21
N ASN A 193 -6.55 -2.16 -3.25
CA ASN A 193 -6.33 -3.13 -4.31
C ASN A 193 -4.87 -3.57 -4.37
N LEU A 194 -4.59 -4.80 -3.95
CA LEU A 194 -3.28 -5.44 -3.93
C LEU A 194 -3.20 -6.59 -4.94
N THR A 195 -4.04 -6.58 -5.99
CA THR A 195 -4.05 -7.66 -7.00
C THR A 195 -2.66 -7.86 -7.58
N GLY A 196 -2.16 -9.09 -7.51
CA GLY A 196 -0.83 -9.48 -8.04
C GLY A 196 0.36 -8.78 -7.37
N ALA A 197 0.19 -8.15 -6.20
CA ALA A 197 1.30 -7.59 -5.45
C ALA A 197 2.21 -8.69 -4.88
N ASP A 198 3.50 -8.38 -4.74
CA ASP A 198 4.47 -9.25 -4.07
C ASP A 198 4.59 -8.82 -2.60
N LEU A 199 4.00 -9.58 -1.69
CA LEU A 199 3.85 -9.31 -0.27
C LEU A 199 4.57 -10.37 0.60
N ARG A 200 5.59 -11.02 0.05
CA ARG A 200 6.31 -12.08 0.75
C ARG A 200 6.92 -11.57 2.05
N GLY A 201 6.62 -12.24 3.15
CA GLY A 201 7.08 -11.85 4.48
C GLY A 201 6.57 -10.50 4.98
N ALA A 202 5.54 -9.91 4.36
CA ALA A 202 4.94 -8.66 4.82
C ALA A 202 4.28 -8.85 6.20
N ASP A 203 4.32 -7.81 7.02
CA ASP A 203 3.81 -7.83 8.39
C ASP A 203 2.48 -7.08 8.50
N PHE A 204 1.35 -7.79 8.40
CA PHE A 204 -0.01 -7.28 8.57
C PHE A 204 -0.57 -7.46 9.99
N ARG A 205 0.27 -7.72 11.00
CA ARG A 205 -0.23 -7.98 12.36
C ARG A 205 -1.12 -6.84 12.85
N GLY A 206 -2.33 -7.18 13.32
CA GLY A 206 -3.33 -6.22 13.77
C GLY A 206 -3.87 -5.25 12.70
N ALA A 207 -3.52 -5.43 11.42
CA ALA A 207 -3.98 -4.56 10.35
C ALA A 207 -5.48 -4.72 10.08
N ASP A 208 -6.12 -3.64 9.64
CA ASP A 208 -7.49 -3.66 9.12
C ASP A 208 -7.45 -3.72 7.60
N VAL A 209 -7.71 -4.91 7.03
CA VAL A 209 -7.73 -5.14 5.59
C VAL A 209 -9.15 -5.49 5.11
N ARG A 210 -10.18 -5.01 5.81
CA ARG A 210 -11.57 -5.31 5.50
C ARG A 210 -11.95 -4.91 4.08
N GLY A 211 -12.49 -5.86 3.32
CA GLY A 211 -12.90 -5.66 1.93
C GLY A 211 -11.74 -5.50 0.94
N ALA A 212 -10.48 -5.60 1.36
CA ALA A 212 -9.32 -5.43 0.47
C ALA A 212 -9.21 -6.59 -0.53
N ASN A 213 -8.64 -6.29 -1.70
CA ASN A 213 -8.47 -7.27 -2.77
C ASN A 213 -7.01 -7.70 -2.93
N PHE A 214 -6.70 -8.93 -2.55
CA PHE A 214 -5.41 -9.61 -2.68
C PHE A 214 -5.40 -10.68 -3.77
N GLN A 215 -6.34 -10.63 -4.74
CA GLN A 215 -6.44 -11.65 -5.77
C GLN A 215 -5.09 -11.91 -6.47
N GLY A 216 -4.66 -13.16 -6.51
CA GLY A 216 -3.40 -13.59 -7.13
C GLY A 216 -2.13 -12.98 -6.53
N ALA A 217 -2.19 -12.35 -5.36
CA ALA A 217 -1.02 -11.80 -4.69
C ALA A 217 -0.11 -12.92 -4.14
N ASP A 218 1.19 -12.63 -4.02
CA ASP A 218 2.16 -13.52 -3.39
C ASP A 218 2.37 -13.12 -1.93
N LEU A 219 1.78 -13.87 -1.01
CA LEU A 219 1.75 -13.60 0.44
C LEU A 219 2.52 -14.67 1.23
N ARG A 220 3.50 -15.34 0.60
CA ARG A 220 4.26 -16.40 1.26
C ARG A 220 4.95 -15.88 2.52
N GLY A 221 4.74 -16.56 3.64
CA GLY A 221 5.31 -16.19 4.93
C GLY A 221 4.82 -14.86 5.51
N ALA A 222 3.76 -14.25 4.95
CA ALA A 222 3.18 -13.03 5.50
C ALA A 222 2.53 -13.29 6.87
N SER A 223 2.58 -12.30 7.76
CA SER A 223 1.97 -12.40 9.09
C SER A 223 0.69 -11.58 9.18
N PHE A 224 -0.43 -12.23 9.45
CA PHE A 224 -1.76 -11.67 9.66
C PHE A 224 -2.25 -11.84 11.10
N ILE A 225 -1.34 -12.03 12.08
CA ILE A 225 -1.74 -12.31 13.47
C ILE A 225 -2.65 -11.19 13.98
N GLY A 226 -3.87 -11.55 14.39
CA GLY A 226 -4.86 -10.59 14.89
C GLY A 226 -5.37 -9.58 13.86
N ALA A 227 -5.08 -9.76 12.56
CA ALA A 227 -5.57 -8.88 11.51
C ALA A 227 -7.07 -9.11 11.23
N ASN A 228 -7.74 -8.10 10.69
CA ASN A 228 -9.14 -8.19 10.27
C ASN A 228 -9.25 -8.26 8.74
N LEU A 229 -9.60 -9.44 8.23
CA LEU A 229 -9.77 -9.77 6.82
C LEU A 229 -11.26 -9.88 6.41
N THR A 230 -12.18 -9.33 7.20
CA THR A 230 -13.62 -9.44 6.91
C THR A 230 -13.94 -8.90 5.51
N GLU A 231 -14.71 -9.63 4.70
CA GLU A 231 -15.06 -9.31 3.29
C GLU A 231 -13.86 -9.22 2.31
N ALA A 232 -12.64 -9.59 2.72
CA ALA A 232 -11.49 -9.54 1.82
C ALA A 232 -11.56 -10.62 0.73
N SER A 233 -10.91 -10.37 -0.40
CA SER A 233 -10.72 -11.37 -1.46
C SER A 233 -9.26 -11.77 -1.55
N LEU A 234 -8.96 -13.03 -1.28
CA LEU A 234 -7.66 -13.69 -1.46
C LEU A 234 -7.71 -14.76 -2.55
N THR A 235 -8.66 -14.65 -3.48
CA THR A 235 -8.86 -15.61 -4.56
C THR A 235 -7.55 -15.89 -5.32
N GLY A 236 -7.14 -17.15 -5.41
CA GLY A 236 -5.92 -17.56 -6.12
C GLY A 236 -4.60 -17.03 -5.54
N ALA A 237 -4.61 -16.45 -4.33
CA ALA A 237 -3.39 -15.93 -3.71
C ALA A 237 -2.47 -17.07 -3.25
N ASN A 238 -1.17 -16.80 -3.21
CA ASN A 238 -0.18 -17.71 -2.65
C ASN A 238 0.09 -17.38 -1.19
N LEU A 239 -0.49 -18.14 -0.27
CA LEU A 239 -0.45 -17.94 1.18
C LEU A 239 0.41 -19.00 1.89
N ARG A 240 1.31 -19.67 1.17
CA ARG A 240 2.13 -20.74 1.74
C ARG A 240 2.95 -20.23 2.92
N GLY A 241 2.81 -20.88 4.08
CA GLY A 241 3.49 -20.50 5.32
C GLY A 241 3.01 -19.20 5.94
N ALA A 242 1.86 -18.66 5.52
CA ALA A 242 1.30 -17.45 6.12
C ALA A 242 0.74 -17.72 7.53
N ASP A 243 0.85 -16.72 8.41
CA ASP A 243 0.44 -16.83 9.81
C ASP A 243 -0.84 -16.03 10.05
N PHE A 244 -1.96 -16.73 10.20
CA PHE A 244 -3.30 -16.19 10.46
C PHE A 244 -3.74 -16.35 11.92
N ARG A 245 -2.82 -16.62 12.85
CA ARG A 245 -3.21 -16.87 14.25
C ARG A 245 -4.05 -15.73 14.80
N ARG A 246 -5.22 -16.05 15.37
CA ARG A 246 -6.16 -15.07 15.94
C ARG A 246 -6.68 -14.03 14.93
N ALA A 247 -6.51 -14.24 13.62
CA ALA A 247 -7.07 -13.36 12.61
C ALA A 247 -8.60 -13.50 12.54
N THR A 248 -9.27 -12.44 12.12
CA THR A 248 -10.71 -12.44 11.80
C THR A 248 -10.88 -12.57 10.29
N ILE A 249 -11.44 -13.69 9.84
CA ILE A 249 -11.59 -14.12 8.45
C ILE A 249 -13.07 -14.44 8.24
N ILE A 250 -13.88 -13.40 8.13
CA ILE A 250 -15.33 -13.51 8.04
C ILE A 250 -15.78 -13.02 6.66
N ASP A 251 -16.66 -13.75 5.97
CA ASP A 251 -17.05 -13.39 4.60
C ASP A 251 -15.87 -13.25 3.63
N THR A 252 -14.77 -13.96 3.90
CA THR A 252 -13.55 -13.84 3.13
C THR A 252 -13.56 -14.89 2.01
N ASN A 253 -13.20 -14.47 0.79
CA ASN A 253 -13.04 -15.40 -0.32
C ASN A 253 -11.58 -15.84 -0.47
N LEU A 254 -11.27 -17.07 -0.07
CA LEU A 254 -9.97 -17.73 -0.19
C LEU A 254 -9.93 -18.72 -1.36
N SER A 255 -10.94 -18.74 -2.24
CA SER A 255 -11.06 -19.78 -3.27
C SER A 255 -9.83 -19.85 -4.17
N GLY A 256 -9.34 -21.06 -4.44
CA GLY A 256 -8.15 -21.29 -5.27
C GLY A 256 -6.82 -20.90 -4.63
N ALA A 257 -6.80 -20.43 -3.38
CA ALA A 257 -5.57 -20.02 -2.72
C ALA A 257 -4.70 -21.21 -2.29
N THR A 258 -3.38 -21.02 -2.26
CA THR A 258 -2.43 -22.00 -1.72
C THR A 258 -2.14 -21.68 -0.25
N LEU A 259 -2.68 -22.46 0.68
CA LEU A 259 -2.56 -22.28 2.14
C LEU A 259 -1.64 -23.32 2.79
N ASP A 260 -0.81 -24.00 2.00
CA ASP A 260 0.13 -25.00 2.50
C ASP A 260 1.02 -24.43 3.62
N ASP A 261 1.21 -25.18 4.69
CA ASP A 261 2.00 -24.78 5.87
C ASP A 261 1.50 -23.49 6.57
N ALA A 262 0.30 -23.00 6.24
CA ALA A 262 -0.28 -21.83 6.92
C ALA A 262 -0.79 -22.18 8.32
N ASP A 263 -0.83 -21.18 9.20
CA ASP A 263 -1.25 -21.34 10.60
C ASP A 263 -2.49 -20.49 10.92
N PHE A 264 -3.61 -21.13 11.15
CA PHE A 264 -4.90 -20.54 11.53
C PHE A 264 -5.20 -20.70 13.03
N THR A 265 -4.22 -21.03 13.88
CA THR A 265 -4.49 -21.33 15.29
C THR A 265 -5.33 -20.23 15.95
N SER A 266 -6.48 -20.63 16.49
CA SER A 266 -7.45 -19.72 17.13
C SER A 266 -7.96 -18.57 16.24
N ALA A 267 -7.92 -18.71 14.92
CA ALA A 267 -8.53 -17.77 13.98
C ALA A 267 -10.04 -17.96 13.92
N THR A 268 -10.77 -16.89 13.60
CA THR A 268 -12.20 -16.95 13.31
C THR A 268 -12.36 -16.98 11.80
N VAL A 269 -12.75 -18.13 11.25
CA VAL A 269 -12.92 -18.38 9.80
C VAL A 269 -14.39 -18.69 9.53
N GLU A 270 -15.27 -17.69 9.61
CA GLU A 270 -16.73 -17.90 9.50
C GLU A 270 -17.27 -17.43 8.15
N ARG A 271 -18.27 -18.12 7.61
CA ARG A 271 -18.97 -17.73 6.36
C ARG A 271 -18.00 -17.44 5.20
N SER A 272 -16.85 -18.09 5.21
CA SER A 272 -15.78 -17.87 4.24
C SER A 272 -15.78 -18.97 3.18
N LEU A 273 -15.18 -18.69 2.03
CA LEU A 273 -15.10 -19.62 0.89
C LEU A 273 -13.68 -20.13 0.75
N LEU A 274 -13.45 -21.43 0.92
CA LEU A 274 -12.16 -22.09 0.76
C LEU A 274 -12.15 -23.07 -0.42
N ASN A 275 -13.03 -22.85 -1.40
CA ASN A 275 -13.21 -23.77 -2.51
C ASN A 275 -11.95 -23.83 -3.39
N GLY A 276 -11.49 -25.01 -3.80
CA GLY A 276 -10.30 -25.10 -4.64
C GLY A 276 -8.99 -24.78 -3.92
N THR A 277 -8.97 -24.73 -2.59
CA THR A 277 -7.74 -24.41 -1.85
C THR A 277 -6.80 -25.61 -1.70
N SER A 278 -5.51 -25.33 -1.52
CA SER A 278 -4.52 -26.31 -1.05
C SER A 278 -4.25 -26.08 0.43
N LEU A 279 -4.46 -27.10 1.27
CA LEU A 279 -4.37 -27.02 2.73
C LEU A 279 -3.26 -27.94 3.30
N LEU A 280 -2.18 -28.19 2.56
CA LEU A 280 -1.22 -29.21 2.97
C LEU A 280 -0.43 -28.77 4.20
N ARG A 281 -0.48 -29.55 5.28
CA ARG A 281 0.19 -29.21 6.57
C ARG A 281 -0.29 -27.87 7.14
N THR A 282 -1.53 -27.49 6.85
CA THR A 282 -2.15 -26.31 7.45
C THR A 282 -2.55 -26.62 8.89
N ASN A 283 -2.16 -25.76 9.82
CA ASN A 283 -2.60 -25.83 11.20
C ASN A 283 -3.89 -25.03 11.36
N MET A 284 -4.96 -25.66 11.83
CA MET A 284 -6.27 -25.05 12.07
C MET A 284 -6.75 -25.27 13.51
N ALA A 285 -5.84 -25.57 14.43
CA ALA A 285 -6.18 -25.90 15.80
C ALA A 285 -6.94 -24.76 16.50
N GLY A 286 -8.06 -25.08 17.13
CA GLY A 286 -8.92 -24.14 17.85
C GLY A 286 -9.55 -23.04 16.99
N ALA A 287 -9.46 -23.11 15.66
CA ALA A 287 -10.10 -22.14 14.77
C ALA A 287 -11.61 -22.40 14.64
N ASP A 288 -12.38 -21.36 14.37
CA ASP A 288 -13.84 -21.43 14.20
C ASP A 288 -14.20 -21.42 12.71
N PHE A 289 -14.77 -22.51 12.19
CA PHE A 289 -15.17 -22.69 10.78
C PHE A 289 -16.68 -22.70 10.59
N THR A 290 -17.45 -22.08 11.48
CA THR A 290 -18.91 -22.12 11.37
C THR A 290 -19.42 -21.50 10.06
N VAL A 291 -20.31 -22.25 9.38
CA VAL A 291 -20.94 -21.83 8.10
C VAL A 291 -19.91 -21.61 6.96
N THR A 292 -18.72 -22.20 7.08
CA THR A 292 -17.65 -22.03 6.09
C THR A 292 -17.72 -23.11 5.01
N GLU A 293 -17.51 -22.69 3.76
CA GLU A 293 -17.57 -23.58 2.61
C GLU A 293 -16.17 -24.09 2.26
N VAL A 294 -15.97 -25.40 2.35
CA VAL A 294 -14.72 -26.07 1.94
C VAL A 294 -15.06 -27.12 0.87
N ALA A 295 -15.27 -26.69 -0.37
CA ALA A 295 -15.51 -27.59 -1.50
C ALA A 295 -14.24 -27.82 -2.33
N GLU A 296 -14.03 -29.04 -2.81
CA GLU A 296 -12.99 -29.38 -3.80
C GLU A 296 -11.56 -28.91 -3.42
N LEU A 297 -10.82 -29.68 -2.63
CA LEU A 297 -9.39 -29.37 -2.40
C LEU A 297 -8.58 -29.69 -3.66
N THR A 298 -7.62 -28.84 -4.02
CA THR A 298 -6.72 -29.09 -5.16
C THR A 298 -5.85 -30.33 -4.98
N ARG A 299 -5.67 -30.76 -3.72
CA ARG A 299 -5.03 -32.04 -3.33
C ARG A 299 -5.75 -32.58 -2.10
N LEU A 300 -6.44 -33.72 -2.24
CA LEU A 300 -7.05 -34.44 -1.12
C LEU A 300 -5.95 -35.18 -0.33
N PRO A 301 -6.00 -35.19 1.03
CA PRO A 301 -5.22 -36.13 1.81
C PRO A 301 -5.66 -37.56 1.42
N GLN A 302 -4.77 -38.35 0.81
CA GLN A 302 -5.12 -39.73 0.47
C GLN A 302 -5.23 -40.57 1.75
N ARG A 303 -6.39 -41.18 1.99
CA ARG A 303 -6.60 -42.06 3.13
C ARG A 303 -5.73 -43.33 2.98
N GLY A 304 -4.75 -43.51 3.87
CA GLY A 304 -4.19 -44.85 4.16
C GLY A 304 -2.69 -45.08 4.01
N GLN A 305 -1.79 -44.10 4.19
CA GLN A 305 -0.35 -44.39 4.23
C GLN A 305 0.36 -43.82 5.47
N THR A 306 0.27 -44.56 6.58
CA THR A 306 1.16 -44.44 7.76
C THR A 306 1.00 -43.18 8.61
N GLU A 307 1.22 -43.31 9.92
CA GLU A 307 1.07 -42.29 10.98
C GLU A 307 2.00 -41.05 10.86
N THR A 308 2.59 -40.81 9.70
CA THR A 308 3.49 -39.69 9.39
C THR A 308 3.12 -38.97 8.08
N ASP A 309 1.85 -39.03 7.66
CA ASP A 309 1.41 -38.49 6.38
C ASP A 309 1.55 -36.95 6.34
N SER A 310 2.58 -36.50 5.61
CA SER A 310 2.99 -35.13 5.29
C SER A 310 1.95 -34.22 4.59
N PHE A 311 0.67 -34.62 4.63
CA PHE A 311 -0.51 -33.97 4.04
C PHE A 311 -1.63 -33.69 5.08
N ALA A 312 -1.39 -33.95 6.37
CA ALA A 312 -2.39 -33.76 7.41
C ALA A 312 -2.77 -32.28 7.61
N ILE A 313 -4.07 -32.02 7.77
CA ILE A 313 -4.62 -30.75 8.29
C ILE A 313 -4.81 -30.97 9.79
N ASP A 314 -4.29 -30.08 10.62
CA ASP A 314 -4.54 -30.13 12.07
C ASP A 314 -5.85 -29.42 12.39
N LEU A 315 -6.84 -30.16 12.90
CA LEU A 315 -8.15 -29.64 13.28
C LEU A 315 -8.42 -29.78 14.79
N ASP A 316 -7.39 -29.98 15.61
CA ASP A 316 -7.57 -30.16 17.05
C ASP A 316 -8.31 -28.98 17.69
N GLY A 317 -9.46 -29.26 18.32
CA GLY A 317 -10.33 -28.25 18.92
C GLY A 317 -10.97 -27.27 17.92
N ALA A 318 -10.82 -27.48 16.61
CA ALA A 318 -11.46 -26.64 15.61
C ALA A 318 -12.98 -26.77 15.69
N ARG A 319 -13.72 -25.67 15.61
CA ARG A 319 -15.18 -25.64 15.76
C ARG A 319 -15.85 -25.58 14.40
N TYR A 320 -16.91 -26.34 14.21
CA TYR A 320 -17.73 -26.31 12.98
C TYR A 320 -19.19 -26.63 13.32
N ASN A 321 -20.11 -26.40 12.37
CA ASN A 321 -21.51 -26.75 12.52
C ASN A 321 -22.05 -27.49 11.28
N ARG A 322 -23.32 -27.88 11.28
CA ARG A 322 -23.97 -28.60 10.17
C ARG A 322 -24.03 -27.82 8.85
N LEU A 323 -23.76 -26.52 8.87
CA LEU A 323 -23.72 -25.67 7.69
C LEU A 323 -22.30 -25.54 7.12
N THR A 324 -21.27 -25.92 7.88
CA THR A 324 -19.91 -26.06 7.38
C THR A 324 -19.85 -27.21 6.39
N THR A 325 -19.36 -26.96 5.18
CA THR A 325 -19.19 -28.00 4.17
C THR A 325 -17.75 -28.46 4.11
N TRP A 326 -17.55 -29.74 3.83
CA TRP A 326 -16.24 -30.36 3.69
C TRP A 326 -16.12 -31.08 2.35
N PRO A 327 -14.89 -31.32 1.85
CA PRO A 327 -14.68 -32.03 0.60
C PRO A 327 -15.27 -33.45 0.63
N GLU A 328 -15.70 -33.96 -0.52
CA GLU A 328 -16.24 -35.31 -0.61
C GLU A 328 -15.23 -36.35 -0.10
N GLY A 329 -15.69 -37.25 0.78
CA GLY A 329 -14.84 -38.27 1.41
C GLY A 329 -13.99 -37.79 2.58
N PHE A 330 -14.04 -36.50 2.92
CA PHE A 330 -13.44 -35.96 4.15
C PHE A 330 -14.42 -36.06 5.32
N THR A 331 -13.91 -36.44 6.49
CA THR A 331 -14.65 -36.39 7.74
C THR A 331 -13.75 -35.73 8.77
N PRO A 332 -14.22 -34.65 9.44
CA PRO A 332 -13.46 -34.04 10.53
C PRO A 332 -13.09 -35.10 11.59
N PRO A 333 -11.88 -35.01 12.19
CA PRO A 333 -11.48 -35.92 13.27
C PRO A 333 -12.33 -35.68 14.52
N GLU A 334 -12.36 -36.65 15.44
CA GLU A 334 -13.07 -36.52 16.74
C GLU A 334 -12.55 -35.36 17.60
N SER A 335 -11.31 -34.93 17.37
CA SER A 335 -10.73 -33.76 18.04
C SER A 335 -11.35 -32.44 17.57
N ALA A 336 -12.02 -32.41 16.42
CA ALA A 336 -12.81 -31.26 15.97
C ALA A 336 -14.18 -31.25 16.65
N ILE A 337 -14.64 -30.06 17.03
CA ILE A 337 -15.86 -29.83 17.82
C ILE A 337 -17.02 -29.48 16.89
N ASP A 338 -17.96 -30.41 16.71
CA ASP A 338 -19.26 -30.11 16.12
C ASP A 338 -20.14 -29.39 17.17
N ILE A 339 -20.36 -28.09 16.99
CA ILE A 339 -21.12 -27.29 17.96
C ILE A 339 -22.63 -27.55 17.91
N ASP A 340 -23.13 -28.27 16.90
CA ASP A 340 -24.54 -28.70 16.83
C ASP A 340 -24.77 -30.05 17.52
N SER A 341 -23.69 -30.77 17.89
CA SER A 341 -23.77 -32.01 18.63
C SER A 341 -24.01 -31.74 20.13
N ASN A 342 -25.10 -32.30 20.68
CA ASN A 342 -25.47 -32.20 22.10
C ASN A 342 -24.56 -33.03 22.99
#